data_AF-A0A5B0EN02-F1
#
_entry.id   AF-A0A5B0EN02-F1
#
_cell.length_a   1.000
_cell.length_b   1.000
_cell.length_c   1.000
_cell.angle_alpha   90.00
_cell.angle_beta   90.00
_cell.angle_gamma   90.00
#
_symmetry.space_group_name_H-M   'P 1'
#
loop_
_entity.id
_entity.type
_entity.pdbx_description
1 polymer ?
#
loop_
_entity_poly.entity_id
_entity_poly.type
_entity_poly.pdbx_seq_one_letter_code
_entity_poly.pdbx_strand_id
1 'polypeptide(L)'
;MGNNPAEQKKSWQQSIKAPLSFSLVMAIIAGVIATISATGGSENPLRIDIGLIAFGVAFVACLLVISVMTMAGKENPEEMGTGSGINRASATPDEKPETRK
;
A
#
# COMPACT_ATOMS: atom_id res chain seq x y z
N MET A 1 -24.80 13.01 -5.52
CA MET A 1 -24.18 13.28 -4.20
C MET A 1 -23.06 14.30 -4.39
N GLY A 2 -22.92 15.26 -3.46
CA GLY A 2 -22.24 16.53 -3.67
C GLY A 2 -20.71 16.47 -3.75
N ASN A 3 -20.14 17.23 -4.68
CA ASN A 3 -18.71 17.52 -4.76
C ASN A 3 -18.38 18.72 -3.86
N ASN A 4 -18.26 18.50 -2.55
CA ASN A 4 -17.75 19.50 -1.62
C ASN A 4 -16.30 19.16 -1.21
N PRO A 5 -15.31 20.05 -1.42
CA PRO A 5 -13.90 19.76 -1.16
C PRO A 5 -13.60 19.43 0.32
N ALA A 6 -14.45 19.89 1.25
CA ALA A 6 -14.35 19.58 2.67
C ALA A 6 -14.72 18.11 3.00
N GLU A 7 -15.61 17.49 2.22
CA GLU A 7 -16.09 16.12 2.44
C GLU A 7 -15.08 15.10 1.91
N GLN A 8 -14.48 15.38 0.75
CA GLN A 8 -13.41 14.58 0.16
C GLN A 8 -12.14 14.57 1.04
N LYS A 9 -11.79 15.71 1.63
CA LYS A 9 -10.65 15.81 2.57
C LYS A 9 -10.88 14.96 3.83
N LYS A 10 -12.12 14.89 4.32
CA LYS A 10 -12.50 14.07 5.49
C LYS A 10 -12.39 12.57 5.19
N SER A 11 -12.90 12.16 4.03
CA SER A 11 -12.80 10.78 3.52
C SER A 11 -11.34 10.32 3.42
N TRP A 12 -10.46 11.12 2.79
CA TRP A 12 -9.04 10.78 2.63
C TRP A 12 -8.30 10.65 3.97
N GLN A 13 -8.55 11.59 4.90
CA GLN A 13 -7.97 11.55 6.25
C GLN A 13 -8.43 10.31 7.03
N GLN A 14 -9.69 9.88 6.86
CA GLN A 14 -10.20 8.66 7.49
C GLN A 14 -9.55 7.40 6.92
N SER A 15 -9.31 7.33 5.61
CA SER A 15 -8.66 6.18 4.97
C SER A 15 -7.21 5.97 5.43
N ILE A 16 -6.48 7.04 5.75
CA ILE A 16 -5.07 6.95 6.17
C ILE A 16 -4.92 6.77 7.68
N LYS A 17 -5.86 7.32 8.46
CA LYS A 17 -5.80 7.27 9.92
C LYS A 17 -5.71 5.85 10.47
N ALA A 18 -6.51 4.92 9.95
CA ALA A 18 -6.55 3.55 10.47
C ALA A 18 -5.24 2.78 10.24
N PRO A 19 -4.68 2.70 9.01
CA PRO A 19 -3.35 2.13 8.76
C PRO A 19 -2.24 2.77 9.60
N LEU A 20 -2.28 4.09 9.74
CA LEU A 20 -1.26 4.85 10.44
C LEU A 20 -1.28 4.59 11.95
N SER A 21 -2.46 4.64 12.57
CA SER A 21 -2.59 4.39 14.01
C SER A 21 -2.24 2.95 14.38
N PHE A 22 -2.66 1.98 13.55
CA PHE A 22 -2.34 0.57 13.75
C PHE A 22 -0.83 0.34 13.70
N SER A 23 -0.16 0.86 12.66
CA SER A 23 1.29 0.71 12.50
C SER A 23 2.05 1.36 13.66
N LEU A 24 1.59 2.53 14.13
CA LEU A 24 2.21 3.24 15.25
C LEU A 24 2.14 2.42 16.54
N VAL A 25 0.96 1.88 16.88
CA VAL A 25 0.79 1.05 18.09
C VAL A 25 1.69 -0.17 18.02
N MET A 26 1.74 -0.84 16.85
CA MET A 26 2.54 -2.05 16.70
C MET A 26 4.04 -1.77 16.79
N ALA A 27 4.48 -0.62 16.27
CA ALA A 27 5.86 -0.15 16.42
C ALA A 27 6.24 0.12 17.88
N ILE A 28 5.35 0.75 18.66
CA ILE A 28 5.57 0.98 20.10
C ILE A 28 5.77 -0.34 20.83
N ILE A 29 4.89 -1.31 20.58
CA ILE A 29 4.98 -2.64 21.19
C ILE A 29 6.32 -3.31 20.83
N ALA A 30 6.68 -3.30 19.55
CA ALA A 30 7.95 -3.86 19.08
C ALA A 30 9.16 -3.17 19.72
N GLY A 31 9.14 -1.83 19.81
CA GLY A 31 10.20 -1.05 20.44
C GLY A 31 10.36 -1.37 21.93
N VAL A 32 9.25 -1.46 22.68
CA VAL A 32 9.29 -1.81 24.12
C VAL A 32 9.84 -3.23 24.31
N ILE A 33 9.35 -4.20 23.53
CA ILE A 33 9.84 -5.59 23.59
C ILE A 33 11.33 -5.63 23.26
N ALA A 34 11.75 -5.00 22.16
CA ALA A 34 13.15 -4.98 21.75
C ALA A 34 14.05 -4.30 22.79
N THR A 35 13.59 -3.21 23.41
CA THR A 35 14.35 -2.52 24.46
C THR A 35 14.62 -3.46 25.64
N ILE A 36 13.60 -4.19 26.11
CA ILE A 36 13.71 -5.11 27.23
C ILE A 36 14.57 -6.33 26.84
N SER A 37 14.26 -6.97 25.70
CA SER A 37 14.96 -8.17 25.25
C SER A 37 16.43 -7.91 24.93
N ALA A 38 16.79 -6.74 24.39
CA ALA A 38 18.17 -6.41 24.02
C ALA A 38 19.09 -6.19 25.23
N THR A 39 18.54 -5.99 26.44
CA THR A 39 19.35 -5.94 27.68
C THR A 39 19.88 -7.32 28.07
N GLY A 40 19.24 -8.41 27.64
CA GLY A 40 19.64 -9.76 28.01
C GLY A 40 19.53 -10.10 29.51
N GLY A 41 18.92 -9.23 30.33
CA GLY A 41 18.75 -9.43 31.78
C GLY A 41 18.75 -8.13 32.59
N SER A 42 18.24 -8.18 33.83
CA SER A 42 18.03 -7.01 34.71
C SER A 42 19.30 -6.27 35.13
N GLU A 43 20.48 -6.87 35.00
CA GLU A 43 21.75 -6.25 35.41
C GLU A 43 22.40 -5.39 34.30
N ASN A 44 21.84 -5.39 33.10
CA ASN A 44 22.37 -4.64 31.97
C ASN A 44 21.62 -3.32 31.74
N PRO A 45 22.31 -2.29 31.23
CA PRO A 45 21.67 -1.02 30.92
C PRO A 45 20.60 -1.18 29.82
N LEU A 46 19.53 -0.38 29.93
CA LEU A 46 18.46 -0.33 28.94
C LEU A 46 19.01 0.10 27.57
N ARG A 47 18.80 -0.76 26.56
CA ARG A 47 19.21 -0.53 25.17
C ARG A 47 18.15 0.23 24.39
N ILE A 48 18.00 1.51 24.74
CA ILE A 48 17.06 2.44 24.09
C ILE A 48 17.41 2.65 22.61
N ASP A 49 18.69 2.55 22.26
CA ASP A 49 19.20 2.54 20.90
C ASP A 49 18.52 1.44 20.05
N ILE A 50 18.55 0.20 20.53
CA ILE A 50 17.95 -0.95 19.85
C ILE A 50 16.43 -0.86 19.85
N GLY A 51 15.83 -0.40 20.95
CA GLY A 51 14.40 -0.14 21.03
C GLY A 51 13.90 0.83 19.97
N LEU A 52 14.61 1.95 19.78
CA LEU A 52 14.23 2.99 18.82
C LEU A 52 14.44 2.55 17.36
N ILE A 53 15.50 1.79 17.09
CA ILE A 53 15.73 1.17 15.78
C ILE A 53 14.60 0.16 15.48
N ALA A 54 14.29 -0.73 16.43
CA ALA A 54 13.24 -1.72 16.28
C ALA A 54 11.86 -1.09 16.08
N PHE A 55 11.56 -0.02 16.83
CA PHE A 55 10.37 0.81 16.62
C PHE A 55 10.29 1.32 15.17
N GLY A 56 11.36 1.96 14.68
CA GLY A 56 11.38 2.53 13.34
C GLY A 56 11.22 1.47 12.24
N VAL A 57 11.93 0.35 12.37
CA VAL A 57 11.87 -0.77 11.42
C VAL A 57 10.48 -1.40 11.42
N ALA A 58 9.91 -1.69 12.59
CA ALA A 58 8.58 -2.29 12.71
C ALA A 58 7.50 -1.35 12.15
N PHE A 59 7.59 -0.05 12.42
CA PHE A 59 6.66 0.95 11.90
C PHE A 59 6.62 0.95 10.36
N VAL A 60 7.80 1.04 9.74
CA VAL A 60 7.93 1.05 8.27
C VAL A 60 7.46 -0.29 7.69
N ALA A 61 7.86 -1.42 8.29
CA ALA A 61 7.44 -2.74 7.84
C ALA A 61 5.91 -2.90 7.87
N CYS A 62 5.23 -2.49 8.95
CA CYS A 62 3.78 -2.51 9.03
C CYS A 62 3.13 -1.64 7.94
N LEU A 63 3.63 -0.42 7.73
CA LEU A 63 3.11 0.45 6.67
C LEU A 63 3.29 -0.18 5.28
N LEU A 64 4.43 -0.82 5.01
CA LEU A 64 4.68 -1.50 3.75
C LEU A 64 3.70 -2.65 3.53
N VAL A 65 3.51 -3.51 4.52
CA VAL A 65 2.57 -4.65 4.43
C VAL A 65 1.15 -4.16 4.19
N ILE A 66 0.69 -3.15 4.94
CA ILE A 66 -0.65 -2.59 4.77
C ILE A 66 -0.79 -1.92 3.39
N SER A 67 0.25 -1.22 2.92
CA SER A 67 0.25 -0.59 1.60
C SER A 67 0.10 -1.63 0.49
N VAL A 68 0.86 -2.73 0.56
CA VAL A 68 0.78 -3.83 -0.41
C VAL A 68 -0.60 -4.49 -0.35
N MET A 69 -1.13 -4.75 0.85
CA MET A 69 -2.46 -5.34 1.01
C MET A 69 -3.57 -4.42 0.46
N THR A 70 -3.46 -3.12 0.69
CA THR A 70 -4.40 -2.12 0.19
C THR A 70 -4.36 -2.04 -1.34
N MET A 71 -3.17 -2.16 -1.95
CA MET A 71 -3.05 -2.25 -3.41
C MET A 71 -3.64 -3.54 -3.96
N ALA A 72 -3.39 -4.68 -3.31
CA ALA A 72 -3.89 -5.98 -3.73
C ALA A 72 -5.41 -6.10 -3.62
N GLY A 73 -6.01 -5.46 -2.61
CA GLY A 73 -7.45 -5.45 -2.38
C GLY A 73 -8.23 -4.39 -3.17
N LYS A 74 -7.55 -3.51 -3.91
CA LYS A 74 -8.23 -2.51 -4.73
C LYS A 74 -8.78 -3.15 -6.00
N GLU A 75 -10.10 -3.03 -6.15
CA GLU A 75 -10.81 -3.45 -7.35
C GLU A 75 -10.30 -2.64 -8.54
N ASN A 76 -9.97 -3.33 -9.63
CA ASN A 76 -9.60 -2.66 -10.88
C ASN A 76 -10.89 -2.10 -11.51
N PRO A 77 -10.95 -0.80 -11.85
CA PRO A 77 -12.16 -0.24 -12.45
C PRO A 77 -12.45 -0.93 -13.78
N GLU A 78 -13.74 -1.18 -14.05
CA GLU A 78 -14.20 -2.00 -15.19
C GLU A 78 -13.70 -1.47 -16.54
N GLU A 79 -13.48 -0.15 -16.63
CA GLU A 79 -12.92 0.55 -17.79
C GLU A 79 -11.45 0.22 -18.10
N MET A 80 -10.65 -0.19 -17.11
CA MET A 80 -9.23 -0.57 -17.31
C MET A 80 -9.07 -2.03 -17.81
N GLY A 81 -10.07 -2.89 -17.63
CA GLY A 81 -10.10 -4.25 -18.19
C GLY A 81 -10.59 -4.30 -19.64
N THR A 82 -11.23 -3.21 -20.09
CA THR A 82 -11.64 -3.00 -21.47
C THR A 82 -10.40 -2.53 -22.21
N GLY A 83 -9.54 -3.48 -22.64
CA GLY A 83 -8.31 -3.17 -23.36
C GLY A 83 -8.55 -2.06 -24.40
N SER A 84 -7.61 -1.11 -24.50
CA SER A 84 -7.74 0.19 -25.18
C SER A 84 -8.41 0.17 -26.57
N GLY A 85 -8.53 -0.99 -27.23
CA GLY A 85 -9.33 -1.17 -28.45
C GLY A 85 -8.72 -0.50 -29.69
N ILE A 86 -7.69 0.31 -29.52
CA ILE A 86 -7.09 1.17 -30.55
C ILE A 86 -6.25 0.37 -31.56
N ASN A 87 -5.99 -0.92 -31.33
CA ASN A 87 -5.29 -1.80 -32.27
C ASN A 87 -6.05 -3.11 -32.56
N ARG A 88 -7.28 -3.02 -33.07
CA ARG A 88 -7.98 -4.16 -33.72
C ARG A 88 -7.67 -4.29 -35.23
N ALA A 89 -6.49 -3.83 -35.68
CA ALA A 89 -6.05 -3.96 -37.08
C ALA A 89 -5.92 -5.43 -37.55
N SER A 90 -6.03 -6.42 -36.66
CA SER A 90 -6.07 -7.85 -37.02
C SER A 90 -7.48 -8.41 -37.25
N ALA A 91 -8.55 -7.63 -37.02
CA ALA A 91 -9.93 -8.09 -37.23
C ALA A 91 -10.37 -8.00 -38.71
N THR A 92 -9.59 -7.33 -39.56
CA THR A 92 -9.84 -7.21 -40.99
C THR A 92 -8.49 -7.30 -41.72
N PRO A 93 -7.97 -8.51 -41.96
CA PRO A 93 -6.89 -8.68 -42.92
C PRO A 93 -7.39 -8.16 -44.28
N ASP A 94 -6.66 -7.20 -44.86
CA ASP A 94 -6.96 -6.62 -46.16
C ASP A 94 -7.28 -7.73 -47.17
N GLU A 95 -8.50 -7.75 -47.71
CA GLU A 95 -8.80 -8.57 -48.88
C GLU A 95 -7.91 -8.06 -50.00
N LYS A 96 -6.95 -8.90 -50.42
CA LYS A 96 -6.12 -8.65 -51.60
C LYS A 96 -7.06 -8.31 -52.77
N PRO A 97 -6.89 -7.15 -53.44
CA PRO A 97 -7.67 -6.86 -54.61
C PRO A 97 -7.38 -7.94 -55.66
N GLU A 98 -8.42 -8.69 -55.98
CA GLU A 98 -8.44 -9.69 -57.04
C GLU A 98 -7.97 -9.01 -58.33
N THR A 99 -6.77 -9.38 -58.78
CA THR A 99 -6.21 -8.94 -60.06
C THR A 99 -7.18 -9.32 -61.17
N ARG A 100 -7.95 -8.34 -61.63
CA ARG A 100 -8.74 -8.40 -62.85
C ARG A 100 -7.78 -8.55 -64.04
N LYS A 101 -7.89 -9.71 -64.69
CA LYS A 101 -7.61 -10.06 -66.10
C LYS A 101 -6.51 -9.31 -66.84
#